data_AF-A0A3D3XL13-F1
#
_entry.id   AF-A0A3D3XL13-F1
#
_cell.length_a   1.000
_cell.length_b   1.000
_cell.length_c   1.000
_cell.angle_alpha   90.00
_cell.angle_beta   90.00
_cell.angle_gamma   90.00
#
_symmetry.space_group_name_H-M   'P 1'
#
loop_
_entity.id
_entity.type
_entity.pdbx_description
1 polymer ?
#
loop_
_entity_poly.entity_id
_entity_poly.type
_entity_poly.pdbx_seq_one_letter_code
_entity_poly.pdbx_strand_id
1 'polypeptide(L)' 'NGKGRVQKFMKAIEAPGKARPDWEWLRELVVHVTNEKPADTLPGLFNEMSANNSAFGGLQWKDLGSLGADIKI' A
#
# COMPACT_ATOMS: atom_id res chain seq x y z
N ASN A 1 0.15 -11.26 -7.30
CA ASN A 1 -0.65 -12.48 -7.55
C ASN A 1 0.30 -13.67 -7.68
N GLY A 2 -0.20 -14.89 -7.85
CA GLY A 2 0.66 -16.11 -7.92
C GLY A 2 1.64 -16.18 -9.11
N LYS A 3 1.65 -15.18 -10.00
CA LYS A 3 2.52 -15.12 -11.19
C LYS A 3 3.53 -13.97 -11.15
N GLY A 4 3.73 -13.33 -9.99
CA GLY A 4 4.66 -12.20 -9.87
C GLY A 4 4.13 -10.87 -10.41
N ARG A 5 2.82 -10.73 -10.57
CA ARG A 5 2.21 -9.44 -10.92
C ARG A 5 1.66 -8.73 -9.70
N VAL A 6 2.06 -7.47 -9.48
CA VAL A 6 1.49 -6.57 -8.48
C VAL A 6 0.38 -5.75 -9.14
N GLN A 7 -0.76 -5.65 -8.47
CA GLN A 7 -1.93 -4.93 -8.97
C GLN A 7 -2.52 -4.10 -7.83
N LYS A 8 -3.07 -2.93 -8.17
CA LYS A 8 -3.80 -2.10 -7.20
C LYS A 8 -5.29 -2.16 -7.48
N PHE A 9 -6.07 -2.10 -6.41
CA PHE A 9 -7.53 -1.98 -6.47
C PHE A 9 -7.93 -0.61 -5.94
N MET A 10 -8.82 0.05 -6.66
CA MET A 10 -9.35 1.34 -6.27
C MET A 10 -10.72 1.16 -5.63
N LYS A 11 -10.98 1.94 -4.59
CA LYS A 11 -12.30 1.96 -3.95
C LYS A 11 -13.36 2.40 -4.96
N ALA A 12 -14.35 1.54 -5.16
CA ALA A 12 -15.46 1.82 -6.06
C ALA A 12 -16.70 2.36 -5.33
N ILE A 13 -16.91 1.93 -4.09
CA ILE A 13 -18.10 2.24 -3.30
C ILE A 13 -17.67 2.62 -1.88
N GLU A 14 -18.39 3.57 -1.28
CA GLU A 14 -18.26 3.95 0.11
C GLU A 14 -18.78 2.85 1.04
N ALA A 15 -17.98 2.50 2.05
CA ALA A 15 -18.40 1.51 3.02
C ALA A 15 -19.51 2.08 3.93
N PRO A 16 -20.50 1.27 4.34
CA PRO A 16 -21.58 1.75 5.20
C PRO A 16 -21.07 2.16 6.58
N GLY A 17 -21.70 3.19 7.16
CA GLY A 17 -21.39 3.65 8.52
C GLY A 17 -20.02 4.32 8.62
N LYS A 18 -19.25 3.94 9.66
CA LYS A 18 -17.91 4.51 9.97
C LYS A 18 -16.78 3.50 9.74
N ALA A 19 -16.94 2.61 8.76
CA ALA A 19 -15.89 1.66 8.42
C ALA A 19 -14.66 2.39 7.87
N ARG A 20 -13.47 2.02 8.38
CA ARG A 20 -12.18 2.57 7.97
C ARG A 20 -11.37 1.47 7.28
N PRO A 21 -10.57 1.79 6.24
CA PRO A 21 -9.58 0.86 5.69
C PRO A 21 -8.63 0.33 6.76
N ASP A 22 -8.26 -0.95 6.67
CA ASP A 22 -7.43 -1.59 7.70
C ASP A 22 -6.06 -0.93 7.88
N TRP A 23 -5.48 -0.43 6.79
CA TRP A 23 -4.17 0.24 6.84
C TRP A 23 -4.18 1.52 7.68
N GLU A 24 -5.32 2.23 7.76
CA GLU A 24 -5.42 3.49 8.51
C GLU A 24 -5.29 3.23 10.01
N TRP A 25 -6.04 2.27 10.55
CA TRP A 25 -5.99 1.98 11.99
C TRP A 25 -4.68 1.28 12.37
N LEU A 26 -4.11 0.44 11.49
CA LEU A 26 -2.80 -0.16 11.70
C LEU A 26 -1.70 0.91 11.74
N ARG A 27 -1.75 1.89 10.84
CA ARG A 27 -0.84 3.04 10.88
C ARG A 27 -1.01 3.85 12.15
N GLU A 28 -2.25 4.13 12.57
CA GLU A 28 -2.52 4.80 13.85
C GLU A 28 -1.85 4.04 14.99
N LEU A 29 -2.01 2.71 15.06
CA LEU A 29 -1.41 1.89 16.09
C LEU A 29 0.13 1.98 16.09
N VAL A 30 0.76 1.89 14.92
CA VAL A 30 2.22 2.05 14.79
C VAL A 30 2.67 3.39 15.33
N VAL A 31 2.02 4.49 14.92
CA VAL A 31 2.34 5.84 15.38
C VAL A 31 2.24 5.93 16.92
N HIS A 32 1.17 5.40 17.51
CA HIS A 32 0.93 5.48 18.96
C HIS A 32 1.90 4.63 19.79
N VAL A 33 2.33 3.48 19.28
CA VAL A 33 3.17 2.54 20.05
C VAL A 33 4.66 2.81 19.86
N THR A 34 5.07 3.35 18.70
CA THR A 34 6.49 3.45 18.32
C THR A 34 6.99 4.88 18.14
N ASN A 35 6.09 5.87 18.03
CA ASN A 35 6.38 7.24 17.54
C ASN A 35 6.95 7.32 16.12
N GLU A 36 6.99 6.21 15.36
CA GLU A 36 7.29 6.24 13.94
C GLU A 36 6.19 7.01 13.18
N LYS A 37 6.57 7.59 12.04
CA LYS A 37 5.65 8.37 11.20
C LYS A 37 5.64 7.83 9.76
N PRO A 38 5.05 6.64 9.52
CA PRO A 38 4.85 6.15 8.16
C PRO A 38 4.02 7.14 7.34
N ALA A 39 4.14 7.10 6.03
CA ALA A 39 3.33 7.90 5.12
C ALA A 39 1.82 7.78 5.47
N ASP A 40 1.12 8.90 5.40
CA ASP A 40 -0.30 9.07 5.75
C ASP A 40 -1.27 8.82 4.60
N THR A 41 -0.75 8.38 3.45
CA THR A 41 -1.53 8.00 2.28
C THR A 41 -1.17 6.59 1.84
N LEU A 42 -2.14 5.83 1.32
CA LEU A 42 -1.90 4.50 0.78
C LEU A 42 -0.80 4.47 -0.32
N PRO A 43 -0.76 5.43 -1.28
CA PRO A 43 0.35 5.51 -2.24
C PRO A 43 1.70 5.72 -1.58
N GLY A 44 1.79 6.62 -0.60
CA GLY A 44 3.04 6.87 0.13
C GLY A 44 3.49 5.64 0.92
N LEU A 45 2.55 4.99 1.62
CA LEU A 45 2.83 3.80 2.42
C LEU A 45 3.33 2.64 1.55
N PHE A 46 2.72 2.45 0.38
CA PHE A 46 3.20 1.47 -0.59
C PHE A 46 4.61 1.80 -1.10
N ASN A 47 4.89 3.07 -1.41
CA ASN A 47 6.21 3.49 -1.89
C ASN A 47 7.30 3.27 -0.82
N GLU A 48 7.02 3.60 0.45
CA GLU A 48 7.92 3.33 1.57
C GLU A 48 8.18 1.83 1.73
N MET A 49 7.12 1.01 1.74
CA MET A 49 7.24 -0.45 1.81
C MET A 49 8.07 -1.00 0.64
N SER A 50 7.80 -0.54 -0.57
CA SER A 50 8.49 -0.99 -1.79
C SER A 50 9.97 -0.61 -1.81
N ALA A 51 10.32 0.57 -1.28
CA ALA A 51 11.71 0.99 -1.13
C ALA A 51 12.47 0.15 -0.09
N ASN A 52 11.79 -0.29 0.97
CA ASN A 52 12.38 -1.06 2.06
C ASN A 52 12.39 -2.58 1.83
N ASN A 53 11.74 -3.07 0.77
CA ASN A 53 11.64 -4.50 0.48
C ASN A 53 12.01 -4.80 -0.97
N SER A 54 13.17 -5.46 -1.16
CA SER A 54 13.73 -5.78 -2.47
C SER A 54 12.82 -6.63 -3.35
N ALA A 55 11.87 -7.37 -2.77
CA ALA A 55 10.90 -8.16 -3.53
C ALA A 55 10.00 -7.30 -4.44
N PHE A 56 9.80 -6.02 -4.11
CA PHE A 56 9.01 -5.10 -4.94
C PHE A 56 9.85 -4.34 -5.97
N GLY A 57 11.18 -4.48 -5.96
CA GLY A 57 12.07 -3.83 -6.94
C GLY A 57 11.97 -2.30 -6.97
N GLY A 58 11.54 -1.66 -5.88
CA GLY A 58 11.37 -0.20 -5.80
C GLY A 58 10.17 0.36 -6.57
N LEU A 59 9.26 -0.50 -7.04
CA LEU A 59 8.03 -0.13 -7.73
C LEU A 59 7.26 0.96 -6.98
N GLN A 60 6.84 2.02 -7.66
CA GLN A 60 6.02 3.08 -7.06
C GLN A 60 4.54 2.84 -7.38
N TRP A 61 3.65 3.38 -6.55
CA TRP A 61 2.19 3.28 -6.72
C TRP A 61 1.70 3.77 -8.10
N LYS A 62 2.38 4.78 -8.65
CA LYS A 62 2.10 5.32 -9.99
C LYS A 62 2.44 4.31 -11.10
N ASP A 63 3.49 3.52 -10.92
CA ASP A 63 4.01 2.58 -11.94
C ASP A 63 3.06 1.40 -12.15
N LEU A 64 2.25 1.08 -11.13
CA LEU A 64 1.21 0.06 -11.23
C LEU A 64 0.13 0.38 -12.28
N GLY A 65 -0.12 1.66 -12.60
CA GLY A 65 -1.20 2.04 -13.53
C GLY A 65 -2.55 1.38 -13.17
N SER A 66 -3.42 1.17 -14.16
CA SER A 66 -4.67 0.41 -13.99
C SER A 66 -4.51 -1.09 -14.21
N LEU A 67 -3.43 -1.53 -14.86
CA LEU A 67 -3.23 -2.92 -15.26
C LEU A 67 -2.27 -3.69 -14.32
N GLY A 68 -1.64 -3.01 -13.37
CA GLY A 68 -0.56 -3.56 -12.55
C GLY A 68 0.78 -3.62 -13.29
N ALA A 69 1.80 -4.09 -12.58
CA ALA A 69 3.15 -4.27 -13.09
C ALA A 69 3.70 -5.64 -12.68
N ASP A 70 4.53 -6.23 -13.53
CA ASP A 70 5.23 -7.47 -13.21
C ASP A 70 6.52 -7.15 -12.43
N ILE A 71 6.79 -7.95 -11.39
CA ILE A 71 8.07 -7.95 -10.69
C ILE A 71 8.87 -9.17 -11.14
N LYS A 72 10.19 -9.00 -11.29
CA LYS A 72 11.08 -10.13 -11.54
C LYS A 72 11.19 -10.92 -10.24
N ILE A 73 10.71 -12.16 -10.25
CA ILE A 73 10.91 -13.14 -9.18
C ILE A 73 12.23 -13.86 -9.42
#